data_AF-A0A377B7C5-F1
#
_entry.id   AF-A0A377B7C5-F1
#
_cell.length_a   1.000
_cell.length_b   1.000
_cell.length_c   1.000
_cell.angle_alpha   90.00
_cell.angle_beta   90.00
_cell.angle_gamma   90.00
#
_symmetry.space_group_name_H-M   'P 1'
#
loop_
_entity.id
_entity.type
_entity.pdbx_description
1 polymer ?
#
loop_
_entity_poly.entity_id
_entity_poly.type
_entity_poly.pdbx_seq_one_letter_code
_entity_poly.pdbx_strand_id
1 'polypeptide(L)'
;MHPGESWHGFKDIPDNWSMLDPIKVSILAPGMGEDGELEETGVPAALVTAWLGRHGIVPTRTTDFQIMFLFSMGVTRGKWGTLVNTLCSFKRHYDANTPLAQVMPELVEQYPDTYANMGIHDLGDTMFAWLKENNPGARLNEAYSGLPVAEITPREAYNAIVDNNVELVSIENLPGRIAANSVIPYPPGIPMLLSGENFGDKNSPQVSYLRSLQSWDHHFPGFEHETEGTEIIDGIYHVMCVKA
;
A
#
# COMPACT_ATOMS: atom_id res chain seq x y z
N MET A 1 -13.56 0.81 -21.20
CA MET A 1 -12.35 -0.04 -21.25
C MET A 1 -12.68 -1.15 -22.24
N HIS A 2 -12.05 -1.15 -23.41
CA HIS A 2 -12.37 -2.13 -24.45
C HIS A 2 -11.45 -3.36 -24.35
N PRO A 3 -11.95 -4.58 -24.64
CA PRO A 3 -11.10 -5.77 -24.64
C PRO A 3 -9.91 -5.60 -25.59
N GLY A 4 -8.72 -6.00 -25.15
CA GLY A 4 -7.49 -5.93 -25.94
C GLY A 4 -6.71 -4.61 -25.81
N GLU A 5 -7.26 -3.59 -25.14
CA GLU A 5 -6.50 -2.39 -24.79
C GLU A 5 -5.63 -2.63 -23.55
N SER A 6 -4.30 -2.41 -23.63
CA SER A 6 -3.38 -2.72 -22.52
C SER A 6 -3.44 -1.71 -21.38
N TRP A 7 -3.81 -0.44 -21.65
CA TRP A 7 -3.69 0.67 -20.70
C TRP A 7 -4.42 0.47 -19.36
N HIS A 8 -5.47 -0.36 -19.34
CA HIS A 8 -6.27 -0.60 -18.13
C HIS A 8 -5.85 -1.84 -17.34
N GLY A 9 -4.98 -2.71 -17.86
CA GLY A 9 -4.45 -3.89 -17.16
C GLY A 9 -5.45 -5.03 -16.86
N PHE A 10 -6.77 -4.81 -16.99
CA PHE A 10 -7.76 -5.86 -16.79
C PHE A 10 -7.78 -6.90 -17.93
N LYS A 11 -7.23 -8.09 -17.65
CA LYS A 11 -7.27 -9.24 -18.55
C LYS A 11 -8.72 -9.71 -18.78
N ASP A 12 -9.04 -10.05 -20.03
CA ASP A 12 -10.32 -10.65 -20.44
C ASP A 12 -11.58 -9.85 -20.03
N ILE A 13 -11.45 -8.51 -19.88
CA ILE A 13 -12.58 -7.65 -19.52
C ILE A 13 -13.68 -7.69 -20.61
N PRO A 14 -14.97 -7.80 -20.25
CA PRO A 14 -16.05 -7.71 -21.24
C PRO A 14 -16.17 -6.31 -21.83
N ASP A 15 -16.59 -6.24 -23.09
CA ASP A 15 -16.85 -4.95 -23.75
C ASP A 15 -18.09 -4.25 -23.16
N ASN A 16 -18.11 -2.91 -23.23
CA ASN A 16 -19.16 -2.04 -22.70
C ASN A 16 -19.50 -2.28 -21.21
N TRP A 17 -18.54 -2.78 -20.42
CA TRP A 17 -18.76 -3.14 -19.02
C TRP A 17 -18.42 -2.02 -18.03
N SER A 18 -17.31 -1.32 -18.26
CA SER A 18 -16.83 -0.27 -17.35
C SER A 18 -16.12 0.87 -18.11
N MET A 19 -15.97 2.01 -17.43
CA MET A 19 -15.27 3.20 -17.91
C MET A 19 -14.42 3.82 -16.81
N LEU A 20 -13.39 4.58 -17.20
CA LEU A 20 -12.59 5.40 -16.29
C LEU A 20 -13.26 6.76 -16.13
N ASP A 21 -13.50 7.16 -14.88
CA ASP A 21 -14.00 8.51 -14.56
C ASP A 21 -12.88 9.55 -14.77
N PRO A 22 -13.05 10.55 -15.65
CA PRO A 22 -12.03 11.57 -15.92
C PRO A 22 -11.58 12.38 -14.70
N ILE A 23 -12.39 12.48 -13.63
CA ILE A 23 -12.02 13.27 -12.45
C ILE A 23 -11.18 12.50 -11.43
N LYS A 24 -11.00 11.18 -11.62
CA LYS A 24 -10.18 10.31 -10.77
C LYS A 24 -8.82 10.08 -11.42
N VAL A 25 -7.99 11.12 -11.42
CA VAL A 25 -6.74 11.12 -12.17
C VAL A 25 -5.68 10.33 -11.40
N SER A 26 -5.25 9.21 -11.99
CA SER A 26 -4.14 8.41 -11.48
C SER A 26 -2.88 8.71 -12.30
N ILE A 27 -1.80 9.05 -11.62
CA ILE A 27 -0.47 9.21 -12.20
C ILE A 27 0.35 7.97 -11.84
N LEU A 28 1.05 7.43 -12.83
CA LEU A 28 1.88 6.23 -12.67
C LEU A 28 3.35 6.63 -12.62
N ALA A 29 4.04 6.21 -11.58
CA ALA A 29 5.49 6.24 -11.50
C ALA A 29 6.08 5.05 -12.28
N PRO A 30 7.27 5.19 -12.90
CA PRO A 30 7.92 4.10 -13.62
C PRO A 30 8.35 2.97 -12.68
N GLY A 31 8.43 1.73 -13.17
CA GLY A 31 8.87 0.57 -12.40
C GLY A 31 8.05 -0.71 -12.61
N MET A 32 6.85 -0.60 -13.17
CA MET A 32 6.00 -1.75 -13.55
C MET A 32 5.84 -1.78 -15.06
N GLY A 33 6.22 -2.90 -15.69
CA GLY A 33 6.11 -3.14 -17.12
C GLY A 33 4.67 -3.38 -17.56
N GLU A 34 4.41 -3.29 -18.87
CA GLU A 34 3.08 -3.56 -19.43
C GLU A 34 2.65 -5.05 -19.30
N ASP A 35 3.61 -5.95 -19.05
CA ASP A 35 3.39 -7.37 -18.79
C ASP A 35 3.06 -7.69 -17.33
N GLY A 36 3.10 -6.70 -16.44
CA GLY A 36 2.86 -6.85 -15.01
C GLY A 36 4.09 -7.29 -14.21
N GLU A 37 5.28 -7.29 -14.83
CA GLU A 37 6.55 -7.57 -14.16
C GLU A 37 7.29 -6.27 -13.83
N LEU A 38 8.05 -6.29 -12.73
CA LEU A 38 8.85 -5.13 -12.34
C LEU A 38 10.02 -4.91 -13.30
N GLU A 39 10.21 -3.67 -13.74
CA GLU A 39 11.32 -3.26 -14.62
C GLU A 39 12.69 -3.32 -13.91
N GLU A 40 13.78 -2.99 -14.60
CA GLU A 40 15.12 -2.98 -14.01
C GLU A 40 15.32 -1.82 -13.02
N THR A 41 14.64 -0.69 -13.26
CA THR A 41 14.68 0.51 -12.43
C THR A 41 13.27 1.04 -12.25
N GLY A 42 13.01 1.73 -11.14
CA GLY A 42 11.72 2.34 -10.91
C GLY A 42 11.77 3.43 -9.84
N VAL A 43 10.67 4.16 -9.71
CA VAL A 43 10.51 5.23 -8.74
C VAL A 43 9.30 4.90 -7.87
N PRO A 44 9.50 4.42 -6.63
CA PRO A 44 8.41 4.08 -5.73
C PRO A 44 7.52 5.29 -5.42
N ALA A 45 6.21 5.14 -5.60
CA ALA A 45 5.25 6.23 -5.42
C ALA A 45 5.16 6.72 -3.98
N ALA A 46 5.50 5.89 -2.98
CA ALA A 46 5.65 6.30 -1.59
C ALA A 46 6.61 7.51 -1.44
N LEU A 47 7.74 7.48 -2.16
CA LEU A 47 8.74 8.56 -2.12
C LEU A 47 8.22 9.85 -2.76
N VAL A 48 7.49 9.72 -3.87
CA VAL A 48 6.83 10.85 -4.55
C VAL A 48 5.75 11.46 -3.65
N THR A 49 4.96 10.63 -2.97
CA THR A 49 3.93 11.08 -2.03
C THR A 49 4.52 11.81 -0.84
N ALA A 50 5.63 11.33 -0.27
CA ALA A 50 6.34 12.05 0.79
C ALA A 50 6.78 13.44 0.31
N TRP A 51 7.35 13.55 -0.90
CA TRP A 51 7.71 14.84 -1.49
C TRP A 51 6.51 15.77 -1.68
N LEU A 52 5.40 15.26 -2.20
CA LEU A 52 4.16 16.02 -2.39
C LEU A 52 3.62 16.54 -1.04
N GLY A 53 3.66 15.70 0.00
CA GLY A 53 3.25 16.05 1.36
C GLY A 53 4.00 17.26 1.90
N ARG A 54 5.31 17.36 1.68
CA ARG A 54 6.14 18.53 2.06
C ARG A 54 5.69 19.83 1.41
N HIS A 55 5.03 19.74 0.26
CA HIS A 55 4.50 20.88 -0.49
C HIS A 55 3.00 21.11 -0.24
N GLY A 56 2.42 20.44 0.78
CA GLY A 56 1.01 20.57 1.13
C GLY A 56 0.06 19.94 0.10
N ILE A 57 0.53 18.95 -0.65
CA ILE A 57 -0.27 18.20 -1.61
C ILE A 57 -0.42 16.77 -1.10
N VAL A 58 -1.65 16.39 -0.75
CA VAL A 58 -1.96 15.05 -0.26
C VAL A 58 -2.78 14.32 -1.32
N PRO A 59 -2.24 13.24 -1.94
CA PRO A 59 -3.03 12.42 -2.84
C PRO A 59 -4.11 11.66 -2.07
N THR A 60 -5.17 11.25 -2.77
CA THR A 60 -6.26 10.48 -2.16
C THR A 60 -5.86 9.02 -1.94
N ARG A 61 -4.96 8.49 -2.77
CA ARG A 61 -4.45 7.13 -2.69
C ARG A 61 -3.03 7.06 -3.23
N THR A 62 -2.17 6.34 -2.52
CA THR A 62 -0.83 5.95 -2.97
C THR A 62 -0.72 4.43 -2.87
N THR A 63 -0.08 3.81 -3.85
CA THR A 63 0.27 2.37 -3.85
C THR A 63 1.76 2.25 -4.21
N ASP A 64 2.22 1.10 -4.73
CA ASP A 64 3.62 0.94 -5.17
C ASP A 64 4.02 1.95 -6.26
N PHE A 65 3.17 2.15 -7.27
CA PHE A 65 3.45 3.04 -8.43
C PHE A 65 2.32 4.00 -8.78
N GLN A 66 1.11 3.82 -8.26
CA GLN A 66 -0.03 4.70 -8.56
C GLN A 66 -0.18 5.79 -7.49
N ILE A 67 -0.38 7.04 -7.94
CA ILE A 67 -0.77 8.18 -7.11
C ILE A 67 -2.04 8.80 -7.67
N MET A 68 -3.12 8.79 -6.88
CA MET A 68 -4.43 9.28 -7.33
C MET A 68 -4.77 10.65 -6.75
N PHE A 69 -5.23 11.55 -7.61
CA PHE A 69 -5.75 12.87 -7.26
C PHE A 69 -7.23 12.99 -7.64
N LEU A 70 -8.03 13.42 -6.67
CA LEU A 70 -9.45 13.68 -6.88
C LEU A 70 -9.67 15.11 -7.37
N PHE A 71 -10.25 15.27 -8.55
CA PHE A 71 -10.71 16.56 -9.05
C PHE A 71 -12.18 16.78 -8.69
N SER A 72 -12.45 17.72 -7.78
CA SER A 72 -13.81 18.07 -7.39
C SER A 72 -14.20 19.46 -7.90
N MET A 73 -15.47 19.82 -7.77
CA MET A 73 -15.95 21.18 -8.07
C MET A 73 -15.24 22.27 -7.24
N GLY A 74 -14.62 21.91 -6.11
CA GLY A 74 -13.84 22.83 -5.29
C GLY A 74 -12.44 23.13 -5.84
N VAL A 75 -11.98 22.38 -6.84
CA VAL A 75 -10.66 22.61 -7.46
C VAL A 75 -10.76 23.79 -8.43
N THR A 76 -10.04 24.88 -8.13
CA THR A 76 -10.02 26.08 -8.97
C THR A 76 -9.17 25.87 -10.23
N ARG A 77 -9.48 26.64 -11.28
CA ARG A 77 -8.68 26.66 -12.51
C ARG A 77 -7.24 27.04 -12.18
N GLY A 78 -6.28 26.17 -12.54
CA GLY A 78 -4.85 26.39 -12.35
C GLY A 78 -4.22 25.63 -11.16
N LYS A 79 -5.00 25.07 -10.23
CA LYS A 79 -4.43 24.31 -9.09
C LYS A 79 -3.61 23.09 -9.52
N TRP A 80 -3.99 22.45 -10.63
CA TRP A 80 -3.23 21.34 -11.22
C TRP A 80 -1.86 21.79 -11.75
N GLY A 81 -1.67 23.07 -12.07
CA GLY A 81 -0.36 23.61 -12.45
C GLY A 81 0.64 23.55 -11.30
N THR A 82 0.18 23.72 -10.05
CA THR A 82 1.02 23.49 -8.87
C THR A 82 1.43 22.02 -8.77
N LEU A 83 0.51 21.07 -8.99
CA LEU A 83 0.83 19.65 -8.99
C LEU A 83 1.90 19.31 -10.03
N VAL A 84 1.74 19.77 -11.27
CA VAL A 84 2.74 19.55 -12.33
C VAL A 84 4.09 20.15 -11.95
N ASN A 85 4.12 21.36 -11.38
CA ASN A 85 5.36 21.99 -10.94
C ASN A 85 6.07 21.16 -9.85
N THR A 86 5.31 20.65 -8.87
CA THR A 86 5.85 19.83 -7.77
C THR A 86 6.35 18.47 -8.25
N LEU A 87 5.69 17.85 -9.24
CA LEU A 87 6.19 16.62 -9.86
C LEU A 87 7.49 16.87 -10.65
N CYS A 88 7.57 17.98 -11.38
CA CYS A 88 8.81 18.36 -12.08
C CYS A 88 9.95 18.70 -11.11
N SER A 89 9.66 19.32 -9.95
CA SER A 89 10.68 19.58 -8.94
C SER A 89 11.15 18.30 -8.27
N PHE A 90 10.25 17.34 -7.98
CA PHE A 90 10.61 16.00 -7.53
C PHE A 90 11.60 15.37 -8.49
N LYS A 91 11.23 15.28 -9.77
CA LYS A 91 12.09 14.69 -10.80
C LYS A 91 13.46 15.35 -10.86
N ARG A 92 13.53 16.68 -10.78
CA ARG A 92 14.81 17.41 -10.79
C ARG A 92 15.71 17.03 -9.62
N HIS A 93 15.15 16.90 -8.42
CA HIS A 93 15.91 16.50 -7.24
C HIS A 93 16.30 15.02 -7.25
N TYR A 94 15.42 14.18 -7.80
CA TYR A 94 15.67 12.77 -8.04
C TYR A 94 16.82 12.57 -9.02
N ASP A 95 16.76 13.19 -10.20
CA ASP A 95 17.82 13.13 -11.22
C ASP A 95 19.18 13.65 -10.69
N ALA A 96 19.16 14.64 -9.80
CA ALA A 96 20.37 15.23 -9.20
C ALA A 96 20.88 14.48 -7.95
N ASN A 97 20.20 13.39 -7.56
CA ASN A 97 20.40 12.67 -6.30
C ASN A 97 20.63 13.62 -5.10
N THR A 98 19.73 14.58 -4.92
CA THR A 98 19.89 15.59 -3.87
C THR A 98 19.90 14.93 -2.48
N PRO A 99 20.82 15.29 -1.56
CA PRO A 99 20.90 14.68 -0.23
C PRO A 99 19.57 14.75 0.52
N LEU A 100 19.16 13.65 1.17
CA LEU A 100 17.92 13.58 1.96
C LEU A 100 17.86 14.67 3.04
N ALA A 101 19.00 15.00 3.65
CA ALA A 101 19.09 16.08 4.64
C ALA A 101 18.67 17.45 4.09
N GLN A 102 18.66 17.66 2.76
CA GLN A 102 18.18 18.89 2.12
C GLN A 102 16.70 18.80 1.72
N VAL A 103 16.28 17.65 1.18
CA VAL A 103 14.94 17.49 0.57
C VAL A 103 13.89 16.94 1.52
N MET A 104 14.28 16.13 2.51
CA MET A 104 13.44 15.50 3.53
C MET A 104 14.14 15.55 4.91
N PRO A 105 14.48 16.76 5.43
CA PRO A 105 15.26 16.90 6.66
C PRO A 105 14.61 16.26 7.89
N GLU A 106 13.29 16.30 8.02
CA GLU A 106 12.53 15.77 9.15
C GLU A 106 12.60 14.24 9.19
N LEU A 107 12.62 13.59 8.01
CA LEU A 107 12.81 12.13 7.90
C LEU A 107 14.20 11.72 8.39
N VAL A 108 15.23 12.48 8.01
CA VAL A 108 16.62 12.22 8.43
C VAL A 108 16.83 12.53 9.92
N GLU A 109 16.18 13.57 10.45
CA GLU A 109 16.23 13.90 11.88
C GLU A 109 15.57 12.82 12.72
N GLN A 110 14.45 12.27 12.25
CA GLN A 110 13.70 11.24 12.96
C GLN A 110 14.38 9.87 12.90
N TYR A 111 14.98 9.51 11.76
CA TYR A 111 15.63 8.21 11.54
C TYR A 111 17.05 8.37 10.98
N PRO A 112 17.98 8.96 11.75
CA PRO A 112 19.32 9.30 11.27
C PRO A 112 20.15 8.05 10.94
N ASP A 113 20.01 6.98 11.71
CA ASP A 113 20.77 5.73 11.49
C ASP A 113 20.42 5.06 10.15
N THR A 114 19.20 5.29 9.64
CA THR A 114 18.72 4.73 8.37
C THR A 114 19.05 5.62 7.19
N TYR A 115 18.82 6.94 7.30
CA TYR A 115 18.83 7.85 6.15
C TYR A 115 20.00 8.83 6.10
N ALA A 116 20.92 8.80 7.07
CA ALA A 116 22.11 9.65 7.02
C ALA A 116 22.98 9.35 5.78
N ASN A 117 23.53 10.40 5.18
CA ASN A 117 24.39 10.34 4.00
C ASN A 117 23.76 9.70 2.74
N MET A 118 22.44 9.51 2.70
CA MET A 118 21.73 9.07 1.50
C MET A 118 21.22 10.26 0.69
N GLY A 119 21.23 10.13 -0.64
CA GLY A 119 20.46 10.97 -1.54
C GLY A 119 19.07 10.38 -1.82
N ILE A 120 18.19 11.23 -2.36
CA ILE A 120 16.81 10.82 -2.67
C ILE A 120 16.74 9.74 -3.76
N HIS A 121 17.68 9.71 -4.70
CA HIS A 121 17.76 8.64 -5.71
C HIS A 121 18.18 7.32 -5.06
N ASP A 122 19.16 7.37 -4.16
CA ASP A 122 19.65 6.19 -3.43
C ASP A 122 18.53 5.53 -2.62
N LEU A 123 17.67 6.34 -1.98
CA LEU A 123 16.49 5.83 -1.29
C LEU A 123 15.48 5.21 -2.26
N GLY A 124 15.22 5.87 -3.39
CA GLY A 124 14.35 5.31 -4.43
C GLY A 124 14.84 3.96 -4.96
N ASP A 125 16.15 3.85 -5.22
CA ASP A 125 16.78 2.59 -5.66
C ASP A 125 16.69 1.51 -4.59
N THR A 126 16.91 1.87 -3.31
CA THR A 126 16.80 0.93 -2.18
C THR A 126 15.37 0.41 -2.02
N MET A 127 14.38 1.31 -2.09
CA MET A 127 12.96 0.95 -2.03
C MET A 127 12.56 0.07 -3.22
N PHE A 128 13.02 0.39 -4.43
CA PHE A 128 12.72 -0.42 -5.62
C PHE A 128 13.41 -1.79 -5.60
N ALA A 129 14.64 -1.87 -5.08
CA ALA A 129 15.34 -3.14 -4.89
C ALA A 129 14.56 -4.07 -3.95
N TRP A 130 13.99 -3.54 -2.86
CA TRP A 130 13.11 -4.31 -1.99
C TRP A 130 11.85 -4.81 -2.73
N LEU A 131 11.23 -3.97 -3.57
CA LEU A 131 10.08 -4.40 -4.38
C LEU A 131 10.45 -5.57 -5.31
N LYS A 132 11.63 -5.52 -5.93
CA LYS A 132 12.15 -6.60 -6.80
C LYS A 132 12.42 -7.89 -6.02
N GLU A 133 12.96 -7.78 -4.80
CA GLU A 133 13.29 -8.93 -3.96
C GLU A 133 12.05 -9.60 -3.37
N ASN A 134 11.07 -8.81 -2.90
CA ASN A 134 9.93 -9.30 -2.14
C ASN A 134 8.65 -9.50 -2.96
N ASN A 135 8.55 -8.86 -4.13
CA ASN A 135 7.41 -8.89 -5.05
C ASN A 135 6.04 -8.78 -4.33
N PRO A 136 5.75 -7.64 -3.68
CA PRO A 136 4.49 -7.45 -2.95
C PRO A 136 3.26 -7.51 -3.87
N GLY A 137 3.39 -7.18 -5.16
CA GLY A 137 2.31 -7.28 -6.14
C GLY A 137 1.82 -8.71 -6.34
N ALA A 138 2.73 -9.69 -6.39
CA ALA A 138 2.37 -11.10 -6.40
C ALA A 138 1.64 -11.52 -5.11
N ARG A 139 2.14 -11.08 -3.94
CA ARG A 139 1.52 -11.38 -2.63
C ARG A 139 0.11 -10.79 -2.51
N LEU A 140 -0.09 -9.58 -3.02
CA LEU A 140 -1.40 -8.95 -3.11
C LEU A 140 -2.33 -9.84 -3.95
N ASN A 141 -1.92 -10.22 -5.16
CA ASN A 141 -2.74 -11.06 -6.02
C ASN A 141 -3.08 -12.42 -5.37
N GLU A 142 -2.11 -13.07 -4.73
CA GLU A 142 -2.32 -14.32 -3.98
C GLU A 142 -3.38 -14.15 -2.87
N ALA A 143 -3.31 -13.06 -2.09
CA ALA A 143 -4.21 -12.82 -0.97
C ALA A 143 -5.67 -12.53 -1.39
N TYR A 144 -5.87 -11.99 -2.60
CA TYR A 144 -7.19 -11.59 -3.12
C TYR A 144 -7.75 -12.53 -4.20
N SER A 145 -7.02 -13.56 -4.62
CA SER A 145 -7.47 -14.51 -5.65
C SER A 145 -8.57 -15.46 -5.16
N GLY A 146 -8.49 -15.87 -3.89
CA GLY A 146 -9.46 -16.77 -3.26
C GLY A 146 -10.05 -16.11 -2.00
N LEU A 147 -11.36 -16.26 -1.80
CA LEU A 147 -12.00 -15.75 -0.60
C LEU A 147 -11.57 -16.54 0.64
N PRO A 148 -11.27 -15.88 1.77
CA PRO A 148 -11.15 -16.54 3.07
C PRO A 148 -12.41 -17.34 3.41
N VAL A 149 -12.25 -18.40 4.23
CA VAL A 149 -13.39 -19.22 4.65
C VAL A 149 -14.13 -18.50 5.77
N ALA A 150 -15.41 -18.19 5.56
CA ALA A 150 -16.29 -17.67 6.60
C ALA A 150 -16.72 -18.81 7.56
N GLU A 151 -16.14 -18.85 8.76
CA GLU A 151 -16.46 -19.83 9.80
C GLU A 151 -17.73 -19.44 10.57
N ILE A 152 -17.90 -18.15 10.80
CA ILE A 152 -19.08 -17.56 11.45
C ILE A 152 -19.49 -16.28 10.73
N THR A 153 -20.71 -15.82 10.98
CA THR A 153 -21.17 -14.55 10.41
C THR A 153 -20.43 -13.35 11.04
N PRO A 154 -20.34 -12.20 10.34
CA PRO A 154 -19.74 -10.99 10.91
C PRO A 154 -20.41 -10.55 12.22
N ARG A 155 -21.72 -10.80 12.36
CA ARG A 155 -22.45 -10.49 13.59
C ARG A 155 -22.05 -11.39 14.75
N GLU A 156 -21.81 -12.67 14.51
CA GLU A 156 -21.35 -13.60 15.54
C GLU A 156 -19.92 -13.28 15.98
N ALA A 157 -19.04 -12.94 15.04
CA ALA A 157 -17.70 -12.45 15.37
C ALA A 157 -17.74 -11.15 16.19
N TYR A 158 -18.64 -10.23 15.84
CA TYR A 158 -18.88 -9.04 16.65
C TYR A 158 -19.39 -9.37 18.06
N ASN A 159 -20.33 -10.32 18.19
CA ASN A 159 -20.81 -10.76 19.50
C ASN A 159 -19.68 -11.34 20.37
N ALA A 160 -18.69 -12.01 19.77
CA ALA A 160 -17.52 -12.49 20.51
C ALA A 160 -16.73 -11.33 21.16
N ILE A 161 -16.71 -10.14 20.55
CA ILE A 161 -16.13 -8.93 21.17
C ILE A 161 -16.99 -8.51 22.38
N VAL A 162 -18.31 -8.47 22.22
CA VAL A 162 -19.27 -8.12 23.29
C VAL A 162 -19.14 -9.06 24.49
N ASP A 163 -18.93 -10.34 24.24
CA ASP A 163 -18.78 -11.38 25.24
C ASP A 163 -17.37 -11.43 25.86
N ASN A 164 -16.48 -10.49 25.49
CA ASN A 164 -15.07 -10.46 25.90
C ASN A 164 -14.32 -11.78 25.54
N ASN A 165 -14.74 -12.41 24.45
CA ASN A 165 -14.24 -13.68 23.93
C ASN A 165 -13.26 -13.48 22.76
N VAL A 166 -12.44 -12.44 22.84
CA VAL A 166 -11.43 -12.08 21.83
C VAL A 166 -10.08 -11.85 22.46
N GLU A 167 -9.03 -12.00 21.66
CA GLU A 167 -7.64 -11.77 22.06
C GLU A 167 -6.83 -11.18 20.90
N LEU A 168 -5.81 -10.38 21.21
CA LEU A 168 -4.86 -9.92 20.20
C LEU A 168 -3.87 -11.04 19.88
N VAL A 169 -3.79 -11.39 18.60
CA VAL A 169 -2.94 -12.46 18.11
C VAL A 169 -1.86 -11.88 17.20
N SER A 170 -0.60 -12.17 17.52
CA SER A 170 0.56 -11.79 16.71
C SER A 170 0.54 -12.46 15.34
N ILE A 171 1.11 -11.80 14.33
CA ILE A 171 1.12 -12.21 12.92
C ILE A 171 1.47 -13.70 12.70
N GLU A 172 2.47 -14.23 13.40
CA GLU A 172 2.91 -15.63 13.25
C GLU A 172 1.89 -16.66 13.78
N ASN A 173 0.96 -16.23 14.62
CA ASN A 173 -0.06 -17.06 15.24
C ASN A 173 -1.46 -16.86 14.61
N LEU A 174 -1.59 -16.03 13.57
CA LEU A 174 -2.84 -15.82 12.84
C LEU A 174 -3.36 -17.05 12.08
N PRO A 175 -2.51 -17.93 11.49
CA PRO A 175 -3.01 -19.12 10.81
C PRO A 175 -3.99 -19.95 11.67
N GLY A 176 -5.17 -20.22 11.12
CA GLY A 176 -6.25 -20.97 11.75
C GLY A 176 -7.15 -20.17 12.70
N ARG A 177 -6.88 -18.87 12.91
CA ARG A 177 -7.70 -18.01 13.77
C ARG A 177 -8.84 -17.37 12.99
N ILE A 178 -9.92 -17.04 13.70
CA ILE A 178 -11.09 -16.33 13.16
C ILE A 178 -10.94 -14.84 13.51
N ALA A 179 -10.94 -13.98 12.50
CA ALA A 179 -10.83 -12.54 12.70
C ALA A 179 -12.08 -11.99 13.42
N ALA A 180 -11.89 -11.21 14.48
CA ALA A 180 -12.99 -10.56 15.19
C ALA A 180 -13.42 -9.25 14.50
N ASN A 181 -12.49 -8.58 13.83
CA ASN A 181 -12.69 -7.36 13.02
C ASN A 181 -12.28 -7.61 11.56
N SER A 182 -12.66 -6.70 10.65
CA SER A 182 -12.15 -6.74 9.27
C SER A 182 -10.71 -6.26 9.21
N VAL A 183 -9.92 -6.85 8.30
CA VAL A 183 -8.53 -6.46 8.02
C VAL A 183 -8.44 -5.84 6.63
N ILE A 184 -7.99 -4.59 6.54
CA ILE A 184 -8.02 -3.79 5.31
C ILE A 184 -6.64 -3.17 5.06
N PRO A 185 -5.73 -3.86 4.35
CA PRO A 185 -4.43 -3.32 3.99
C PRO A 185 -4.53 -2.27 2.88
N TYR A 186 -3.62 -1.28 2.90
CA TYR A 186 -3.43 -0.31 1.83
C TYR A 186 -2.01 -0.42 1.26
N PRO A 187 -1.85 -0.82 -0.02
CA PRO A 187 -2.89 -1.23 -0.98
C PRO A 187 -3.55 -2.59 -0.67
N PRO A 188 -4.65 -2.98 -1.36
CA PRO A 188 -5.44 -2.20 -2.32
C PRO A 188 -6.53 -1.30 -1.67
N GLY A 189 -6.70 -1.34 -0.35
CA GLY A 189 -7.72 -0.56 0.36
C GLY A 189 -9.14 -1.09 0.16
N ILE A 190 -9.27 -2.42 0.03
CA ILE A 190 -10.53 -3.17 0.12
C ILE A 190 -10.35 -4.31 1.13
N PRO A 191 -11.41 -4.77 1.81
CA PRO A 191 -11.28 -5.78 2.86
C PRO A 191 -10.60 -7.05 2.34
N MET A 192 -9.47 -7.41 2.96
CA MET A 192 -8.81 -8.69 2.74
C MET A 192 -9.52 -9.79 3.52
N LEU A 193 -9.90 -9.49 4.77
CA LEU A 193 -10.79 -10.30 5.59
C LEU A 193 -11.94 -9.44 6.13
N LEU A 194 -13.12 -10.05 6.27
CA LEU A 194 -14.22 -9.56 7.08
C LEU A 194 -14.26 -10.28 8.44
N SER A 195 -14.95 -9.68 9.41
CA SER A 195 -15.22 -10.34 10.70
C SER A 195 -15.86 -11.71 10.50
N GLY A 196 -15.36 -12.73 11.19
CA GLY A 196 -15.86 -14.10 11.13
C GLY A 196 -15.18 -15.00 10.09
N GLU A 197 -14.29 -14.44 9.28
CA GLU A 197 -13.47 -15.21 8.35
C GLU A 197 -12.20 -15.77 9.00
N ASN A 198 -11.76 -16.93 8.53
CA ASN A 198 -10.56 -17.61 8.98
C ASN A 198 -9.34 -17.13 8.18
N PHE A 199 -8.22 -16.91 8.87
CA PHE A 199 -6.93 -16.58 8.24
C PHE A 199 -6.34 -17.69 7.37
N GLY A 200 -6.92 -18.90 7.37
CA GLY A 200 -6.45 -20.02 6.55
C GLY A 200 -5.36 -20.83 7.25
N ASP A 201 -4.66 -21.67 6.50
CA ASP A 201 -3.63 -22.56 7.07
C ASP A 201 -2.25 -21.90 7.18
N LYS A 202 -1.22 -22.69 7.48
CA LYS A 202 0.17 -22.23 7.65
C LYS A 202 0.75 -21.54 6.41
N ASN A 203 0.20 -21.80 5.23
CA ASN A 203 0.57 -21.21 3.96
C ASN A 203 -0.41 -20.11 3.52
N SER A 204 -1.16 -19.53 4.46
CA SER A 204 -2.12 -18.46 4.19
C SER A 204 -1.50 -17.34 3.34
N PRO A 205 -2.06 -17.05 2.15
CA PRO A 205 -1.60 -15.93 1.34
C PRO A 205 -1.96 -14.59 1.99
N GLN A 206 -3.06 -14.50 2.75
CA GLN A 206 -3.44 -13.29 3.49
C GLN A 206 -2.42 -12.95 4.59
N VAL A 207 -1.97 -13.94 5.37
CA VAL A 207 -0.90 -13.73 6.36
C VAL A 207 0.43 -13.41 5.66
N SER A 208 0.73 -14.07 4.53
CA SER A 208 1.94 -13.79 3.74
C SER A 208 1.97 -12.36 3.21
N TYR A 209 0.81 -11.80 2.84
CA TYR A 209 0.73 -10.40 2.45
C TYR A 209 0.98 -9.45 3.62
N LEU A 210 0.39 -9.69 4.79
CA LEU A 210 0.69 -8.91 6.01
C LEU A 210 2.18 -8.96 6.36
N ARG A 211 2.85 -10.10 6.19
CA ARG A 211 4.31 -10.21 6.42
C ARG A 211 5.11 -9.34 5.45
N SER A 212 4.68 -9.29 4.18
CA SER A 212 5.30 -8.41 3.18
C SER A 212 5.18 -6.94 3.59
N LEU A 213 4.00 -6.51 4.05
CA LEU A 213 3.78 -5.14 4.53
C LEU A 213 4.61 -4.82 5.77
N GLN A 214 4.59 -5.70 6.79
CA GLN A 214 5.40 -5.54 7.99
C GLN A 214 6.90 -5.47 7.66
N SER A 215 7.37 -6.29 6.72
CA SER A 215 8.76 -6.25 6.28
C SER A 215 9.11 -4.91 5.66
N TRP A 216 8.24 -4.30 4.86
CA TRP A 216 8.47 -2.96 4.31
C TRP A 216 8.60 -1.92 5.44
N ASP A 217 7.67 -1.95 6.40
CA ASP A 217 7.63 -0.98 7.50
C ASP A 217 8.91 -1.02 8.34
N HIS A 218 9.52 -2.20 8.51
CA HIS A 218 10.81 -2.35 9.20
C HIS A 218 12.00 -1.82 8.40
N HIS A 219 11.97 -1.93 7.07
CA HIS A 219 13.06 -1.47 6.22
C HIS A 219 13.02 0.05 5.98
N PHE A 220 11.83 0.63 5.94
CA PHE A 220 11.61 2.02 5.54
C PHE A 220 10.81 2.79 6.61
N PRO A 221 11.40 3.06 7.78
CA PRO A 221 10.74 3.86 8.82
C PRO A 221 10.36 5.25 8.29
N GLY A 222 9.14 5.71 8.56
CA GLY A 222 8.53 6.90 7.97
C GLY A 222 7.79 6.67 6.64
N PHE A 223 7.77 5.44 6.13
CA PHE A 223 6.99 5.01 4.97
C PHE A 223 6.10 3.80 5.28
N GLU A 224 5.67 3.67 6.54
CA GLU A 224 4.86 2.54 7.00
C GLU A 224 3.51 2.47 6.27
N HIS A 225 3.05 1.25 6.04
CA HIS A 225 1.71 1.02 5.50
C HIS A 225 0.63 1.22 6.57
N GLU A 226 -0.55 1.60 6.10
CA GLU A 226 -1.76 1.60 6.92
C GLU A 226 -2.53 0.31 6.66
N THR A 227 -2.90 -0.39 7.74
CA THR A 227 -3.75 -1.59 7.68
C THR A 227 -4.83 -1.52 8.74
N GLU A 228 -6.05 -1.12 8.35
CA GLU A 228 -7.16 -1.05 9.31
C GLU A 228 -7.49 -2.44 9.87
N GLY A 229 -7.81 -2.51 11.16
CA GLY A 229 -8.08 -3.75 11.88
C GLY A 229 -6.85 -4.41 12.51
N THR A 230 -5.65 -3.87 12.27
CA THR A 230 -4.42 -4.30 12.92
C THR A 230 -4.02 -3.37 14.06
N GLU A 231 -3.30 -3.91 15.04
CA GLU A 231 -2.55 -3.14 16.03
C GLU A 231 -1.07 -3.50 15.90
N ILE A 232 -0.19 -2.50 15.92
CA ILE A 232 1.26 -2.72 15.78
C ILE A 232 1.91 -2.53 17.15
N ILE A 233 2.52 -3.59 17.68
CA ILE A 233 3.18 -3.61 19.00
C ILE A 233 4.64 -3.97 18.77
N ASP A 234 5.56 -3.08 19.16
CA ASP A 234 7.01 -3.23 18.96
C ASP A 234 7.39 -3.57 17.49
N GLY A 235 6.67 -2.96 16.54
CA GLY A 235 6.83 -3.20 15.11
C GLY A 235 6.16 -4.48 14.60
N ILE A 236 5.53 -5.28 15.46
CA ILE A 236 4.88 -6.54 15.06
C ILE A 236 3.38 -6.36 14.94
N TYR A 237 2.84 -6.81 13.81
CA TYR A 237 1.41 -6.78 13.52
C TYR A 237 0.66 -7.77 14.41
N HIS A 238 -0.46 -7.30 14.95
CA HIS A 238 -1.41 -8.08 15.70
C HIS A 238 -2.82 -7.84 15.15
N VAL A 239 -3.67 -8.86 15.23
CA VAL A 239 -5.09 -8.75 14.88
C VAL A 239 -5.93 -9.32 16.01
N MET A 240 -7.05 -8.66 16.30
CA MET A 240 -8.02 -9.17 17.26
C MET A 240 -8.76 -10.36 16.67
N CYS A 241 -8.65 -11.52 17.32
CA CYS A 241 -9.25 -12.77 16.88
C CYS A 241 -10.20 -13.32 17.95
N VAL A 242 -11.16 -14.15 17.53
CA VAL A 242 -12.01 -14.92 18.44
C VAL A 242 -11.16 -15.98 19.16
N LYS A 243 -11.32 -16.11 20.49
CA LYS A 243 -10.61 -17.13 21.28
C LYS A 243 -10.95 -18.54 20.79
N ALA A 244 -9.99 -19.45 20.93
CA ALA A 244 -10.16 -20.88 20.62
C ALA A 244 -11.14 -21.55 21.60
#